data_AF-A0A496A2W0-F1
#
_entry.id   AF-A0A496A2W0-F1
#
_cell.length_a   1.000
_cell.length_b   1.000
_cell.length_c   1.000
_cell.angle_alpha   90.00
_cell.angle_beta   90.00
_cell.angle_gamma   90.00
#
_symmetry.space_group_name_H-M   'P 1'
#
loop_
_entity.id
_entity.type
_entity.pdbx_description
1 polymer ?
#
loop_
_entity_poly.entity_id
_entity_poly.type
_entity_poly.pdbx_seq_one_letter_code
_entity_poly.pdbx_strand_id
1 'polypeptide(L)'
;MDLYLNPAKITEIIGVQEEIINRTLERRDMDIEPYLRVVSAPPENPGDRPKPQIQLRIDGLALLIKKLTYNIPTDDIIENLSCQIFHITHLRETCEKLEEENQVLIAENEQLRESIEVFQTEKENLSAEVEELQSQLIAEQSKTWVARLLKRRD
;
A
#
# COMPACT_ATOMS: atom_id res chain seq x y z
N MET A 1 -10.55 -17.95 -3.01
CA MET A 1 -9.81 -18.15 -4.28
C MET A 1 -9.00 -19.41 -4.13
N ASP A 2 -9.21 -20.43 -4.96
CA ASP A 2 -8.38 -21.63 -4.93
C ASP A 2 -7.06 -21.33 -5.62
N LEU A 3 -6.07 -20.89 -4.83
CA LEU A 3 -4.74 -20.59 -5.35
C LEU A 3 -3.96 -21.91 -5.51
N TYR A 4 -3.61 -22.22 -6.75
CA TYR A 4 -2.76 -23.35 -7.09
C TYR A 4 -1.39 -22.86 -7.53
N LEU A 5 -0.36 -23.54 -7.03
CA LEU A 5 1.03 -23.20 -7.22
C LEU A 5 1.69 -24.17 -8.19
N ASN A 6 2.47 -23.62 -9.12
CA ASN A 6 3.38 -24.40 -9.94
C ASN A 6 4.59 -24.85 -9.12
N PRO A 7 5.24 -25.97 -9.46
CA PRO A 7 6.44 -26.46 -8.79
C PRO A 7 7.56 -25.40 -8.71
N ALA A 8 7.76 -24.61 -9.77
CA ALA A 8 8.65 -23.44 -9.76
C ALA A 8 8.29 -22.40 -8.68
N LYS A 9 7.00 -22.11 -8.46
CA LYS A 9 6.58 -21.17 -7.42
C LYS A 9 6.73 -21.76 -6.02
N ILE A 10 6.49 -23.06 -5.88
CA ILE A 10 6.70 -23.80 -4.63
C ILE A 10 8.20 -23.81 -4.27
N THR A 11 9.08 -23.95 -5.27
CA THR A 11 10.53 -23.87 -5.13
C THR A 11 10.96 -22.54 -4.53
N GLU A 12 10.43 -21.43 -5.05
CA GLU A 12 10.69 -20.09 -4.54
C GLU A 12 10.23 -19.92 -3.09
N ILE A 13 9.06 -20.49 -2.74
CA ILE A 13 8.47 -20.37 -1.40
C ILE A 13 9.22 -21.22 -0.37
N ILE A 14 9.53 -22.48 -0.68
CA ILE A 14 10.10 -23.41 0.30
C ILE A 14 11.64 -23.38 0.26
N GLY A 15 12.25 -22.97 -0.85
CA GLY A 15 13.69 -23.03 -1.08
C GLY A 15 14.22 -24.42 -1.41
N VAL A 16 13.34 -25.32 -1.86
CA VAL A 16 13.69 -26.69 -2.25
C VAL A 16 13.77 -26.78 -3.76
N GLN A 17 14.78 -27.50 -4.28
CA GLN A 17 14.94 -27.72 -5.73
C GLN A 17 13.65 -28.26 -6.37
N GLU A 18 13.26 -27.66 -7.50
CA GLU A 18 12.03 -27.98 -8.22
C GLU A 18 11.93 -29.46 -8.59
N GLU A 19 13.07 -30.09 -8.91
CA GLU A 19 13.11 -31.52 -9.22
C GLU A 19 12.69 -32.39 -8.03
N ILE A 20 13.06 -32.02 -6.81
CA ILE A 20 12.69 -32.76 -5.59
C ILE A 20 11.20 -32.57 -5.30
N ILE A 21 10.67 -31.36 -5.51
CA ILE A 21 9.24 -31.07 -5.40
C ILE A 21 8.46 -31.91 -6.42
N ASN A 22 8.86 -31.90 -7.69
CA ASN A 22 8.22 -32.69 -8.75
C ASN A 22 8.22 -34.18 -8.42
N ARG A 23 9.38 -34.75 -8.05
CA ARG A 23 9.45 -36.16 -7.63
C ARG A 23 8.53 -36.49 -6.45
N THR A 24 8.32 -35.55 -5.53
CA THR A 24 7.46 -35.75 -4.36
C THR A 24 5.98 -35.67 -4.75
N LEU A 25 5.60 -34.74 -5.62
CA LEU A 25 4.24 -34.59 -6.12
C LEU A 25 3.84 -35.76 -7.04
N GLU A 26 4.76 -36.25 -7.86
CA GLU A 26 4.54 -37.38 -8.77
C GLU A 26 4.25 -38.70 -8.06
N ARG A 27 4.71 -38.86 -6.81
CA ARG A 27 4.41 -40.04 -5.98
C ARG A 27 2.92 -40.18 -5.67
N ARG A 28 2.16 -39.08 -5.75
CA ARG A 28 0.70 -39.06 -5.52
C ARG A 28 0.30 -39.77 -4.23
N ASP A 29 0.99 -39.45 -3.15
CA ASP A 29 0.68 -40.00 -1.82
C ASP A 29 -0.78 -39.69 -1.47
N MET A 30 -1.45 -40.62 -0.79
CA MET A 30 -2.90 -40.54 -0.49
C MET A 30 -3.32 -39.25 0.23
N ASP A 31 -2.42 -38.67 1.02
CA ASP A 31 -2.65 -37.45 1.79
C ASP A 31 -2.50 -36.17 0.96
N ILE A 32 -1.65 -36.17 -0.08
CA ILE A 32 -1.42 -34.99 -0.92
C ILE A 32 -2.29 -34.98 -2.18
N GLU A 33 -2.68 -36.15 -2.68
CA GLU A 33 -3.49 -36.33 -3.90
C GLU A 33 -4.73 -35.41 -3.98
N PRO A 34 -5.52 -35.19 -2.90
CA PRO A 34 -6.69 -34.32 -2.94
C PRO A 34 -6.38 -32.85 -3.27
N TYR A 35 -5.12 -32.43 -3.13
CA TYR A 35 -4.66 -31.06 -3.36
C TYR A 35 -3.96 -30.89 -4.71
N LEU A 36 -3.77 -31.99 -5.46
CA LEU A 36 -3.10 -31.97 -6.75
C LEU A 36 -4.10 -31.74 -7.89
N ARG A 37 -3.65 -31.00 -8.90
CA ARG A 37 -4.30 -30.98 -10.21
C ARG A 37 -3.25 -31.05 -11.30
N VAL A 38 -3.61 -31.62 -12.44
CA VAL A 38 -2.76 -31.64 -13.63
C VAL A 38 -3.31 -30.64 -14.62
N VAL A 39 -2.46 -29.74 -15.09
CA VAL A 39 -2.79 -28.75 -16.11
C VAL A 39 -1.79 -28.85 -17.27
N SER A 40 -2.18 -28.36 -18.44
CA SER A 40 -1.24 -28.23 -19.57
C SER A 40 -0.36 -27.00 -19.36
N ALA A 41 0.95 -27.20 -19.20
CA ALA A 41 1.90 -26.10 -19.16
C ALA A 41 2.06 -25.46 -20.54
N PRO A 42 2.31 -24.14 -20.61
CA PRO A 42 2.73 -23.47 -21.84
C PRO A 42 4.00 -24.14 -22.39
N PRO A 43 4.12 -24.31 -23.72
CA PRO A 43 5.33 -24.85 -24.31
C PRO A 43 6.53 -23.92 -24.07
N GLU A 44 7.65 -24.50 -23.64
CA GLU A 44 8.90 -23.75 -23.37
C GLU A 44 9.53 -23.19 -24.65
N ASN A 45 9.34 -23.86 -25.79
CA ASN A 45 9.80 -23.40 -27.10
C ASN A 45 8.65 -23.29 -28.12
N PRO A 46 8.75 -22.38 -29.11
CA PRO A 46 7.78 -22.30 -30.19
C PRO A 46 7.76 -23.60 -31.00
N GLY A 47 6.66 -24.35 -30.93
CA GLY A 47 6.48 -25.62 -31.63
C GLY A 47 6.48 -26.87 -30.75
N ASP A 48 6.82 -26.74 -29.46
CA ASP A 48 6.74 -27.85 -28.51
C ASP A 48 5.28 -28.19 -28.16
N ARG A 49 5.04 -29.48 -27.88
CA ARG A 49 3.74 -29.91 -27.34
C ARG A 49 3.65 -29.47 -25.87
N PRO A 50 2.48 -28.97 -25.42
CA PRO A 50 2.29 -28.61 -24.02
C PRO A 50 2.51 -29.85 -23.13
N LYS A 51 3.38 -29.72 -22.13
CA LYS A 51 3.69 -30.79 -21.17
C LYS A 51 2.67 -30.80 -20.04
N PRO A 52 2.28 -31.96 -19.50
CA PRO A 52 1.48 -32.01 -18.28
C PRO A 52 2.29 -31.47 -17.10
N GLN A 53 1.73 -30.53 -16.36
CA GLN A 53 2.33 -29.95 -15.16
C GLN A 53 1.40 -30.18 -13.97
N ILE A 54 1.97 -30.72 -12.89
CA ILE A 54 1.26 -30.90 -11.62
C ILE A 54 1.30 -29.57 -10.87
N GLN A 55 0.15 -29.12 -10.41
CA GLN A 55 0.00 -27.97 -9.53
C GLN A 55 -0.54 -28.41 -8.17
N LEU A 56 -0.06 -27.77 -7.11
CA LEU A 56 -0.48 -28.02 -5.74
C LEU A 56 -1.34 -26.86 -5.24
N ARG A 57 -2.50 -27.15 -4.66
CA ARG A 57 -3.29 -26.13 -3.95
C ARG A 57 -2.52 -25.66 -2.71
N ILE A 58 -2.62 -24.37 -2.37
CA ILE A 58 -1.94 -23.78 -1.20
C ILE A 58 -2.12 -24.61 0.09
N ASP A 59 -3.32 -25.13 0.35
CA ASP A 59 -3.59 -25.88 1.60
C ASP A 59 -2.78 -27.18 1.70
N GLY A 60 -2.34 -27.73 0.56
CA GLY A 60 -1.49 -28.91 0.50
C GLY A 60 -0.01 -28.62 0.76
N LEU A 61 0.41 -27.35 0.85
CA LEU A 61 1.82 -26.96 1.01
C LEU A 61 2.40 -27.51 2.32
N ALA A 62 1.64 -27.47 3.41
CA ALA A 62 2.08 -28.01 4.71
C ALA A 62 2.34 -29.52 4.65
N LEU A 63 1.50 -30.26 3.93
CA LEU A 63 1.66 -31.69 3.70
C LEU A 63 2.89 -31.97 2.83
N LEU A 64 3.09 -31.19 1.76
CA LEU A 64 4.29 -31.28 0.92
C LEU A 64 5.56 -31.05 1.75
N ILE A 65 5.62 -29.98 2.56
CA ILE A 65 6.77 -29.68 3.42
C ILE A 65 7.05 -30.87 4.33
N LYS A 66 6.03 -31.43 4.98
CA LYS A 66 6.18 -32.62 5.84
C LYS A 66 6.75 -33.84 5.10
N LYS A 67 6.45 -34.01 3.81
CA LYS A 67 7.02 -35.09 2.98
C LYS A 67 8.46 -34.80 2.58
N LEU A 68 8.78 -33.54 2.31
CA LEU A 68 10.11 -33.07 1.95
C LEU A 68 11.09 -33.17 3.13
N THR A 69 10.63 -32.93 4.37
CA THR A 69 11.47 -33.05 5.59
C THR A 69 12.00 -34.47 5.83
N TYR A 70 11.43 -35.50 5.21
CA TYR A 70 11.98 -36.87 5.30
C TYR A 70 13.12 -37.14 4.30
N ASN A 71 13.33 -36.29 3.29
CA ASN A 71 14.27 -36.52 2.18
C ASN A 71 15.30 -35.39 1.98
N ILE A 72 15.27 -34.34 2.79
CA ILE A 72 16.10 -33.12 2.67
C ILE A 72 16.67 -32.79 4.05
N PRO A 73 17.88 -32.21 4.17
CA PRO A 73 18.33 -31.59 5.41
C PRO A 73 17.29 -30.56 5.86
N THR A 74 16.58 -30.87 6.94
CA THR A 74 15.51 -30.03 7.50
C THR A 74 16.01 -28.62 7.80
N ASP A 75 17.31 -28.47 8.02
CA ASP A 75 18.00 -27.22 8.36
C ASP A 75 17.82 -26.13 7.28
N ASP A 76 17.98 -26.47 5.99
CA ASP A 76 17.86 -25.49 4.88
C ASP A 76 16.43 -24.97 4.74
N ILE A 77 15.44 -25.85 4.96
CA ILE A 77 14.02 -25.50 4.92
C ILE A 77 13.67 -24.60 6.12
N ILE A 78 14.19 -24.94 7.31
CA ILE A 78 13.98 -24.17 8.53
C ILE A 78 14.61 -22.77 8.40
N GLU A 79 15.83 -22.67 7.86
CA GLU A 79 16.52 -21.39 7.67
C GLU A 79 15.74 -20.46 6.75
N ASN A 80 15.30 -20.95 5.59
CA ASN A 80 14.52 -20.13 4.65
C ASN A 80 13.18 -19.68 5.25
N LEU A 81 12.43 -20.58 5.87
CA LEU A 81 11.16 -20.24 6.51
C LEU A 81 11.36 -19.24 7.66
N SER A 82 12.46 -19.38 8.43
CA SER A 82 12.80 -18.43 9.50
C SER A 82 13.11 -17.04 8.94
N CYS A 83 13.87 -16.96 7.85
CA CYS A 83 14.15 -15.71 7.14
C CYS A 83 12.86 -15.04 6.65
N GLN A 84 11.92 -15.81 6.07
CA GLN A 84 10.63 -15.29 5.62
C GLN A 84 9.78 -14.77 6.78
N ILE A 85 9.71 -15.51 7.90
CA ILE A 85 8.98 -15.07 9.10
C ILE A 85 9.58 -13.77 9.63
N PHE A 86 10.90 -13.66 9.69
CA PHE A 86 11.58 -12.43 10.10
C PHE A 86 11.22 -11.26 9.18
N HIS A 87 11.28 -11.47 7.86
CA HIS A 87 10.96 -10.45 6.88
C HIS A 87 9.50 -9.98 6.97
N ILE A 88 8.55 -10.92 7.13
CA ILE A 88 7.12 -10.62 7.29
C ILE A 88 6.90 -9.82 8.58
N THR A 89 7.54 -10.21 9.68
CA THR A 89 7.44 -9.51 10.97
C THR A 89 7.93 -8.08 10.83
N HIS A 90 9.10 -7.89 10.22
CA HIS A 90 9.67 -6.57 9.99
C HIS A 90 8.80 -5.69 9.08
N LEU A 91 8.24 -6.27 8.00
CA LEU A 91 7.32 -5.56 7.11
C LEU A 91 6.07 -5.13 7.86
N ARG A 92 5.51 -6.00 8.71
CA ARG A 92 4.33 -5.68 9.51
C ARG A 92 4.60 -4.53 10.48
N GLU A 93 5.70 -4.57 11.21
CA GLU A 93 6.11 -3.47 12.10
C GLU A 93 6.30 -2.15 11.35
N THR A 94 6.83 -2.22 10.13
CA THR A 94 7.02 -1.03 9.28
C THR A 94 5.68 -0.48 8.78
N CYS A 95 4.75 -1.35 8.37
CA CYS A 95 3.40 -0.95 8.00
C CYS A 95 2.66 -0.31 9.17
N GLU A 96 2.72 -0.88 10.37
CA GLU A 96 2.09 -0.32 11.58
C GLU A 96 2.65 1.08 11.88
N LYS A 97 3.97 1.28 11.81
CA LYS A 97 4.59 2.62 11.96
C LYS A 97 4.14 3.62 10.91
N LEU A 98 4.09 3.20 9.64
CA LEU A 98 3.66 4.08 8.54
C LEU A 98 2.18 4.46 8.68
N GLU A 99 1.33 3.55 9.17
CA GLU A 99 -0.07 3.86 9.47
C GLU A 99 -0.18 4.88 10.60
N GLU A 100 0.61 4.74 11.67
CA GLU A 100 0.67 5.74 12.76
C GLU A 100 1.13 7.11 12.26
N GLU A 101 2.23 7.18 11.49
CA GLU A 101 2.73 8.42 10.91
C GLU A 101 1.70 9.08 9.99
N ASN A 102 0.97 8.30 9.19
CA ASN A 102 -0.07 8.82 8.30
C ASN A 102 -1.24 9.41 9.09
N GLN A 103 -1.67 8.77 10.19
CA GLN A 103 -2.71 9.32 11.07
C GLN A 103 -2.29 10.66 11.68
N VAL A 104 -1.03 10.80 12.09
CA VAL A 104 -0.49 12.08 12.59
C VAL A 104 -0.53 13.15 11.48
N LEU A 105 -0.08 12.83 10.27
CA LEU A 105 -0.09 13.77 9.14
C LEU A 105 -1.51 14.17 8.70
N ILE A 106 -2.49 13.28 8.82
CA ILE A 106 -3.90 13.60 8.58
C ILE A 106 -4.40 14.62 9.61
N ALA A 107 -4.13 14.39 10.89
CA ALA A 107 -4.52 15.32 11.96
C ALA A 107 -3.85 16.70 11.80
N GLU A 108 -2.55 16.74 11.47
CA GLU A 108 -1.85 18.00 11.17
C GLU A 108 -2.45 18.73 9.96
N ASN A 109 -2.82 18.00 8.90
CA ASN A 109 -3.49 18.58 7.74
C ASN A 109 -4.85 19.20 8.11
N GLU A 110 -5.63 18.54 8.96
CA GLU A 110 -6.91 19.07 9.42
C GLU A 110 -6.71 20.37 10.21
N GLN A 111 -5.76 20.39 11.15
CA GLN A 111 -5.44 21.60 11.92
C GLN A 111 -4.96 22.76 11.04
N LEU A 112 -4.13 22.47 10.03
CA LEU A 112 -3.67 23.49 9.08
C LEU A 112 -4.82 24.02 8.22
N ARG A 113 -5.77 23.18 7.82
CA ARG A 113 -6.97 23.62 7.10
C ARG A 113 -7.84 24.54 7.93
N GLU A 114 -8.09 24.18 9.20
CA GLU A 114 -8.81 25.04 10.14
C GLU A 114 -8.09 26.39 10.33
N SER A 115 -6.77 26.37 10.48
CA SER A 115 -5.96 27.59 10.62
C SER A 115 -6.05 28.48 9.37
N ILE A 116 -6.02 27.89 8.17
CA ILE A 116 -6.19 28.62 6.91
C ILE A 116 -7.58 29.27 6.85
N GLU A 117 -8.63 28.56 7.25
CA GLU A 117 -10.00 29.11 7.28
C GLU A 117 -10.09 30.31 8.23
N VAL A 118 -9.54 30.19 9.44
CA VAL A 118 -9.47 31.31 10.40
C VAL A 118 -8.75 32.51 9.78
N PHE A 119 -7.57 32.32 9.20
CA PHE A 119 -6.84 33.43 8.57
C PHE A 119 -7.55 34.03 7.36
N GLN A 120 -8.30 33.24 6.60
CA GLN A 120 -9.12 33.74 5.50
C GLN A 120 -10.24 34.64 6.03
N THR A 121 -10.97 34.21 7.06
CA THR A 121 -12.03 35.04 7.68
C THR A 121 -11.47 36.32 8.28
N GLU A 122 -10.33 36.27 8.96
CA GLU A 122 -9.68 37.46 9.53
C GLU A 122 -9.24 38.43 8.43
N LYS A 123 -8.67 37.92 7.34
CA LYS A 123 -8.31 38.73 6.18
C LYS A 123 -9.53 39.42 5.54
N GLU A 124 -10.65 38.71 5.39
CA GLU A 124 -11.89 39.27 4.85
C GLU A 124 -12.42 40.39 5.76
N ASN A 125 -12.47 40.16 7.08
CA ASN A 125 -12.89 41.17 8.05
C ASN A 125 -12.00 42.43 8.00
N LEU A 126 -10.68 42.25 8.02
CA LEU A 126 -9.72 43.35 7.93
C LEU A 126 -9.85 44.10 6.59
N SER A 127 -10.10 43.39 5.49
CA SER A 127 -10.30 44.02 4.19
C SER A 127 -11.56 44.90 4.17
N ALA A 128 -12.65 44.44 4.78
CA ALA A 128 -13.88 45.21 4.92
C ALA A 128 -13.69 46.46 5.79
N GLU A 129 -12.97 46.33 6.92
CA GLU A 129 -12.64 47.47 7.79
C GLU A 129 -11.80 48.52 7.06
N VAL A 130 -10.82 48.09 6.26
CA VAL A 130 -10.02 48.99 5.43
C VAL A 130 -10.88 49.72 4.40
N GLU A 131 -11.79 49.04 3.71
CA GLU A 131 -12.70 49.67 2.74
C GLU A 131 -13.65 50.68 3.40
N GLU A 132 -14.15 50.36 4.59
CA GLU A 132 -15.00 51.27 5.37
C GLU A 132 -14.22 52.53 5.76
N LEU A 133 -13.02 52.38 6.35
CA LEU A 133 -12.18 53.49 6.75
C LEU A 133 -11.77 54.36 5.55
N GLN A 134 -11.47 53.76 4.40
CA GLN A 134 -11.20 54.49 3.17
C GLN A 134 -12.43 55.30 2.72
N SER A 135 -13.62 54.71 2.78
CA SER A 135 -14.87 55.39 2.43
C SER A 135 -15.16 56.57 3.37
N GLN A 136 -14.97 56.39 4.68
CA GLN A 136 -15.11 57.46 5.67
C GLN A 136 -14.11 58.60 5.42
N LEU A 137 -12.86 58.28 5.11
CA LEU A 137 -11.83 59.27 4.80
C LEU A 137 -12.19 60.10 3.56
N ILE A 138 -12.68 59.46 2.49
CA ILE A 138 -13.13 60.15 1.27
C ILE A 138 -14.31 61.08 1.56
N ALA A 139 -15.26 60.63 2.37
CA ALA A 139 -16.42 61.44 2.77
C ALA A 139 -15.99 62.69 3.56
N GLU A 140 -15.08 62.56 4.54
CA GLU A 140 -14.57 63.68 5.32
C GLU A 140 -13.74 64.66 4.47
N GLN A 141 -12.91 64.16 3.56
CA GLN A 141 -12.16 65.02 2.62
C GLN A 141 -13.12 65.82 1.72
N SER A 142 -14.20 65.19 1.27
CA SER A 142 -15.24 65.83 0.44
C SER A 142 -15.94 66.95 1.20
N LYS A 143 -16.37 66.72 2.44
CA LYS A 143 -16.96 67.75 3.31
C LYS A 143 -16.01 68.93 3.53
N THR A 144 -14.74 68.64 3.80
CA THR A 144 -13.71 69.65 4.02
C THR A 144 -13.47 70.50 2.77
N TRP A 145 -13.47 69.87 1.59
CA TRP A 145 -13.32 70.56 0.31
C TRP A 145 -14.51 71.48 0.00
N VAL A 146 -15.74 70.98 0.19
CA VAL A 146 -16.97 71.77 0.02
C VAL A 146 -17.00 72.97 0.97
N ALA A 147 -16.62 72.77 2.25
CA ALA A 147 -16.54 73.86 3.22
C ALA A 147 -15.54 74.95 2.80
N ARG A 148 -14.38 74.57 2.26
CA ARG A 148 -13.38 75.55 1.75
C ARG A 148 -13.87 76.31 0.53
N LEU A 149 -14.63 75.68 -0.36
CA LEU A 149 -15.19 76.34 -1.55
C LEU A 149 -16.25 77.37 -1.18
N LEU A 150 -17.17 77.02 -0.28
CA LEU A 150 -18.20 77.95 0.19
C LEU A 150 -17.58 79.18 0.86
N LYS A 151 -16.54 78.99 1.68
CA LYS A 151 -15.84 80.08 2.37
C LYS A 151 -15.05 81.05 1.46
N ARG A 152 -14.82 80.71 0.19
CA ARG A 152 -14.17 81.60 -0.80
C ARG A 152 -15.16 82.38 -1.67
N ARG A 153 -16.46 82.08 -1.55
CA ARG A 153 -17.52 82.69 -2.38
C ARG A 153 -18.21 83.88 -1.69
N ASP A 154 -18.03 84.02 -0.38
CA ASP A 154 -18.38 85.20 0.42
C ASP A 154 -17.20 86.18 0.51
#